data_AF-A0A5Q4G073-F1
#
_entry.id   AF-A0A5Q4G073-F1
#
_cell.length_a   1.000
_cell.length_b   1.000
_cell.length_c   1.000
_cell.angle_alpha   90.00
_cell.angle_beta   90.00
_cell.angle_gamma   90.00
#
_symmetry.space_group_name_H-M   'P 1'
#
loop_
_entity.id
_entity.type
_entity.pdbx_description
1 polymer ?
#
loop_
_entity_poly.entity_id
_entity_poly.type
_entity_poly.pdbx_seq_one_letter_code
_entity_poly.pdbx_strand_id
1 'polypeptide(L)'
;MLVSVALALLVGCSASDAVDVPTSAIQPQFRIVSSANGDTTVRVDLFRSGLGSDRLRLTGGDALAVSVDGGPATTLTLQSVETVNQHYAATLTGVASGSELMVALTRFGEESAPETRVEIP
;
A
#
# COMPACT_ATOMS: atom_id res chain seq x y z
N MET A 1 53.39 -6.12 33.29
CA MET A 1 52.51 -5.38 32.36
C MET A 1 52.02 -6.38 31.33
N LEU A 2 50.79 -6.89 31.46
CA LEU A 2 50.17 -7.76 30.44
C LEU A 2 49.22 -6.89 29.61
N VAL A 3 49.40 -6.97 28.29
CA VAL A 3 48.68 -6.21 27.27
C VAL A 3 47.35 -6.89 26.94
N SER A 4 46.31 -6.05 26.83
CA SER A 4 44.93 -6.31 26.45
C SER A 4 44.72 -7.10 25.16
N VAL A 5 43.66 -7.90 25.09
CA VAL A 5 42.77 -7.96 23.91
C VAL A 5 41.34 -8.14 24.41
N ALA A 6 40.57 -7.04 24.45
CA ALA A 6 39.13 -7.07 24.64
C ALA A 6 38.50 -7.39 23.27
N LEU A 7 37.94 -8.60 23.13
CA LEU A 7 37.22 -9.02 21.93
C LEU A 7 35.81 -8.45 21.99
N ALA A 8 35.62 -7.23 21.44
CA ALA A 8 34.32 -6.65 21.22
C ALA A 8 33.65 -7.36 20.03
N LEU A 9 32.78 -8.32 20.31
CA LEU A 9 31.84 -8.86 19.34
C LEU A 9 30.81 -7.76 19.03
N LEU A 10 31.05 -7.03 17.94
CA LEU A 10 30.02 -6.17 17.34
C LEU A 10 28.85 -7.06 16.94
N VAL A 11 27.73 -6.87 17.64
CA VAL A 11 26.41 -7.29 17.20
C VAL A 11 26.12 -6.50 15.92
N GLY A 12 26.40 -7.12 14.78
CA GLY A 12 25.94 -6.65 13.47
C GLY A 12 24.42 -6.70 13.48
N CYS A 13 23.80 -5.58 13.86
CA CYS A 13 22.39 -5.34 13.66
C CYS A 13 22.21 -5.28 12.14
N SER A 14 21.72 -6.35 11.53
CA SER A 14 21.25 -6.33 10.15
C SER A 14 19.99 -5.45 10.13
N ALA A 15 20.19 -4.14 10.08
CA ALA A 15 19.15 -3.22 9.65
C ALA A 15 18.81 -3.67 8.23
N SER A 16 17.67 -4.35 8.09
CA SER A 16 17.07 -4.61 6.80
C SER A 16 16.77 -3.24 6.19
N ASP A 17 17.70 -2.70 5.40
CA ASP A 17 17.47 -1.52 4.59
C ASP A 17 16.26 -1.85 3.72
N ALA A 18 15.11 -1.31 4.11
CA ALA A 18 13.92 -1.37 3.29
C ALA A 18 14.26 -0.58 2.02
N VAL A 19 14.62 -1.30 0.95
CA VAL A 19 14.90 -0.70 -0.35
C VAL A 19 13.67 0.08 -0.76
N ASP A 20 13.79 1.41 -0.80
CA ASP A 20 12.75 2.27 -1.33
C ASP A 20 12.49 1.90 -2.80
N VAL A 21 11.22 1.73 -3.13
CA VAL A 21 10.76 1.27 -4.44
C VAL A 21 10.08 2.45 -5.11
N PRO A 22 10.49 2.86 -6.33
CA PRO A 22 9.77 3.91 -7.06
C PRO A 22 8.32 3.48 -7.30
N THR A 23 7.37 4.42 -7.23
CA THR A 23 5.94 4.07 -7.36
C THR A 23 5.59 3.45 -8.71
N SER A 24 6.37 3.75 -9.75
CA SER A 24 6.26 3.14 -11.08
C SER A 24 6.60 1.64 -11.12
N ALA A 25 7.33 1.13 -10.12
CA ALA A 25 7.64 -0.29 -9.97
C ALA A 25 6.66 -1.02 -9.03
N ILE A 26 5.63 -0.33 -8.53
CA ILE A 26 4.59 -0.89 -7.67
C ILE A 26 3.39 -1.27 -8.54
N GLN A 27 2.96 -2.52 -8.43
CA GLN A 27 1.79 -3.05 -9.11
C GLN A 27 0.67 -3.26 -8.07
N PRO A 28 -0.39 -2.44 -8.08
CA PRO A 28 -1.54 -2.66 -7.23
C PRO A 28 -2.50 -3.72 -7.81
N GLN A 29 -3.06 -4.54 -6.94
CA GLN A 29 -4.16 -5.46 -7.26
C GLN A 29 -5.38 -5.09 -6.41
N PHE A 30 -6.50 -4.85 -7.10
CA PHE A 30 -7.72 -4.37 -6.49
C PHE A 30 -8.74 -5.49 -6.33
N ARG A 31 -9.46 -5.48 -5.22
CA ARG A 31 -10.70 -6.22 -5.02
C ARG A 31 -11.75 -5.24 -4.48
N ILE A 32 -12.84 -5.10 -5.22
CA ILE A 32 -13.95 -4.21 -4.88
C ILE A 32 -15.18 -5.10 -4.68
N VAL A 33 -15.83 -4.94 -3.54
CA VAL A 33 -17.04 -5.71 -3.19
C VAL A 33 -18.09 -4.73 -2.68
N SER A 34 -19.21 -4.67 -3.38
CA SER A 34 -20.38 -3.91 -2.93
C SER A 34 -21.38 -4.85 -2.25
N SER A 35 -21.99 -4.40 -1.17
CA SER A 35 -23.07 -5.10 -0.47
C SER A 35 -24.42 -4.43 -0.73
N ALA A 36 -25.49 -5.20 -0.52
CA ALA A 36 -26.87 -4.77 -0.80
C ALA A 36 -27.36 -3.56 0.04
N ASN A 37 -26.64 -3.21 1.11
CA ASN A 37 -26.91 -2.03 1.94
C ASN A 37 -26.24 -0.75 1.41
N GLY A 38 -25.53 -0.80 0.27
CA GLY A 38 -24.85 0.35 -0.32
C GLY A 38 -23.44 0.60 0.23
N ASP A 39 -22.87 -0.35 0.98
CA ASP A 39 -21.45 -0.29 1.36
C ASP A 39 -20.59 -0.90 0.26
N THR A 40 -19.46 -0.25 -0.03
CA THR A 40 -18.44 -0.76 -0.93
C THR A 40 -17.12 -0.89 -0.19
N THR A 41 -16.61 -2.10 -0.11
CA THR A 41 -15.27 -2.38 0.42
C THR A 41 -14.26 -2.40 -0.72
N VAL A 42 -13.24 -1.55 -0.61
CA VAL A 42 -12.10 -1.52 -1.52
C VAL A 42 -10.90 -2.12 -0.79
N ARG A 43 -10.31 -3.16 -1.38
CA ARG A 43 -9.08 -3.80 -0.90
C ARG A 43 -8.00 -3.68 -1.96
N VAL A 44 -6.79 -3.34 -1.51
CA VAL A 44 -5.61 -3.18 -2.35
C VAL A 44 -4.45 -3.99 -1.77
N ASP A 45 -3.94 -4.92 -2.56
CA ASP A 45 -2.68 -5.61 -2.30
C ASP A 45 -1.62 -4.96 -3.22
N LEU A 46 -0.42 -4.67 -2.71
CA LEU A 46 0.66 -4.05 -3.49
C LEU A 46 1.77 -5.05 -3.74
N PHE A 47 2.30 -5.10 -4.95
CA PHE A 47 3.39 -5.99 -5.34
C PHE A 47 4.53 -5.20 -5.98
N ARG A 48 5.76 -5.71 -5.87
CA ARG A 48 6.87 -5.19 -6.65
C ARG A 48 6.88 -5.85 -8.03
N SER A 49 6.87 -5.04 -9.08
CA SER A 49 6.97 -5.54 -10.45
C SER A 49 8.26 -6.36 -10.64
N GLY A 50 8.15 -7.53 -11.26
CA GLY A 50 9.28 -8.38 -11.63
C GLY A 50 9.94 -9.20 -10.51
N LEU A 51 9.56 -9.08 -9.23
CA LEU A 51 10.17 -9.82 -8.12
C LEU A 51 9.28 -10.92 -7.50
N GLY A 52 8.29 -11.43 -8.23
CA GLY A 52 7.39 -12.47 -7.72
C GLY A 52 6.34 -11.92 -6.76
N SER A 53 5.56 -12.80 -6.13
CA SER A 53 4.37 -12.49 -5.32
C SER A 53 4.63 -11.75 -4.00
N ASP A 54 5.79 -11.14 -3.83
CA ASP A 54 6.17 -10.44 -2.61
C ASP A 54 5.33 -9.16 -2.47
N ARG A 55 4.57 -9.11 -1.36
CA ARG A 55 3.74 -7.96 -1.02
C ARG A 55 4.61 -6.81 -0.50
N LEU A 56 4.29 -5.61 -0.96
CA LEU A 56 4.95 -4.38 -0.55
C LEU A 56 4.16 -3.66 0.55
N ARG A 57 4.93 -3.14 1.51
CA ARG A 57 4.44 -2.14 2.47
C ARG A 57 4.76 -0.75 1.94
N LEU A 58 3.79 0.16 2.03
CA LEU A 58 4.01 1.58 1.83
C LEU A 58 4.91 2.11 2.95
N THR A 59 5.83 2.98 2.58
CA THR A 59 6.77 3.61 3.51
C THR A 59 6.78 5.12 3.31
N GLY A 60 7.44 5.86 4.22
CA GLY A 60 7.98 7.19 3.92
C GLY A 60 7.11 8.17 3.12
N GLY A 61 5.86 8.42 3.55
CA GLY A 61 5.01 9.44 2.90
C GLY A 61 4.13 8.92 1.75
N ASP A 62 4.15 7.61 1.50
CA ASP A 62 3.23 6.97 0.56
C ASP A 62 1.82 6.83 1.14
N ALA A 63 0.82 7.08 0.32
CA ALA A 63 -0.58 6.87 0.68
C ALA A 63 -1.37 6.27 -0.48
N LEU A 64 -2.29 5.35 -0.14
CA LEU A 64 -3.36 4.94 -1.03
C LEU A 64 -4.61 5.73 -0.71
N ALA A 65 -5.20 6.33 -1.72
CA ALA A 65 -6.41 7.14 -1.61
C ALA A 65 -7.48 6.58 -2.55
N VAL A 66 -8.74 6.60 -2.11
CA VAL A 66 -9.90 6.28 -2.94
C VAL A 66 -10.87 7.45 -2.98
N SER A 67 -11.40 7.76 -4.15
CA SER A 67 -12.47 8.74 -4.34
C SER A 67 -13.59 8.18 -5.21
N VAL A 68 -14.80 8.67 -5.00
CA VAL A 68 -16.00 8.31 -5.76
C VAL A 68 -16.39 9.51 -6.62
N ASP A 69 -16.56 9.33 -7.93
CA ASP A 69 -17.04 10.35 -8.88
C ASP A 69 -16.26 11.68 -8.81
N GLY A 70 -14.94 11.61 -8.55
CA GLY A 70 -14.07 12.79 -8.39
C GLY A 70 -14.29 13.58 -7.08
N GLY A 71 -15.08 13.05 -6.15
CA GLY A 71 -15.33 13.60 -4.82
C GLY A 71 -14.12 13.51 -3.88
N PRO A 72 -14.32 13.84 -2.58
CA PRO A 72 -13.24 13.83 -1.60
C PRO A 72 -12.61 12.44 -1.45
N ALA A 73 -11.29 12.40 -1.35
CA ALA A 73 -10.55 11.17 -1.21
C ALA A 73 -10.52 10.67 0.24
N THR A 74 -10.67 9.35 0.41
CA THR A 74 -10.49 8.61 1.66
C THR A 74 -9.18 7.83 1.60
N THR A 75 -8.31 7.99 2.60
CA THR A 75 -7.07 7.22 2.68
C THR A 75 -7.35 5.77 3.11
N LEU A 76 -6.84 4.80 2.36
CA LEU A 76 -6.92 3.39 2.74
C LEU A 76 -5.95 3.10 3.88
N THR A 77 -6.40 2.28 4.82
CA THR A 77 -5.61 1.91 6.00
C THR A 77 -5.01 0.52 5.85
N LEU A 78 -3.80 0.33 6.34
CA LEU A 78 -3.18 -0.99 6.40
C LEU A 78 -3.94 -1.87 7.41
N GLN A 79 -4.53 -2.97 6.94
CA GLN A 79 -5.36 -3.86 7.76
C GLN A 79 -4.64 -5.16 8.16
N SER A 80 -3.39 -5.39 7.73
CA SER A 80 -2.61 -6.56 8.14
C SER A 80 -1.16 -6.22 8.48
N VAL A 81 -0.69 -6.80 9.58
CA VAL A 81 0.56 -6.43 10.27
C VAL A 81 1.68 -7.46 10.08
N GLU A 82 1.42 -8.58 9.41
CA GLU A 82 2.45 -9.57 9.04
C GLU A 82 2.97 -9.32 7.63
N THR A 83 4.27 -9.58 7.40
CA THR A 83 4.97 -9.41 6.10
C THR A 83 4.28 -10.11 4.93
N VAL A 84 3.54 -11.18 5.19
CA VAL A 84 2.91 -12.01 4.16
C VAL A 84 1.45 -11.66 3.85
N ASN A 85 0.73 -10.94 4.74
CA ASN A 85 -0.72 -10.73 4.62
C ASN A 85 -1.15 -9.27 4.38
N GLN A 86 -0.20 -8.39 4.07
CA GLN A 86 -0.42 -6.95 3.95
C GLN A 86 -1.45 -6.59 2.88
N HIS A 87 -2.45 -5.81 3.29
CA HIS A 87 -3.44 -5.24 2.40
C HIS A 87 -3.96 -3.93 2.98
N TYR A 88 -4.33 -3.03 2.09
CA TYR A 88 -4.93 -1.75 2.42
C TYR A 88 -6.42 -1.85 2.16
N ALA A 89 -7.24 -1.30 3.05
CA ALA A 89 -8.67 -1.28 2.82
C ALA A 89 -9.36 -0.02 3.36
N ALA A 90 -10.50 0.26 2.74
CA ALA A 90 -11.48 1.23 3.21
C ALA A 90 -12.89 0.70 2.88
N THR A 91 -13.85 1.08 3.71
CA THR A 91 -15.28 0.89 3.42
C THR A 91 -15.88 2.26 3.12
N LEU A 92 -16.51 2.36 1.96
CA LEU A 92 -17.24 3.53 1.50
C LEU A 92 -18.73 3.26 1.69
N THR A 93 -19.46 4.24 2.21
CA THR A 93 -20.89 4.10 2.46
C THR A 93 -21.70 4.95 1.48
N GLY A 94 -22.86 4.45 1.06
CA GLY A 94 -23.75 5.18 0.16
C GLY A 94 -23.21 5.35 -1.26
N VAL A 95 -22.36 4.44 -1.73
CA VAL A 95 -21.85 4.44 -3.11
C VAL A 95 -22.92 3.82 -4.01
N ALA A 96 -23.34 4.56 -5.04
CA ALA A 96 -24.32 4.08 -6.00
C ALA A 96 -23.68 3.08 -6.99
N SER A 97 -24.49 2.14 -7.49
CA SER A 97 -24.12 1.35 -8.67
C SER A 97 -23.94 2.29 -9.87
N GLY A 98 -22.93 2.02 -10.71
CA GLY A 98 -22.52 2.88 -11.82
C GLY A 98 -21.61 4.06 -11.43
N SER A 99 -21.32 4.29 -10.14
CA SER A 99 -20.31 5.28 -9.74
C SER A 99 -18.90 4.86 -10.17
N GLU A 100 -18.06 5.83 -10.51
CA GLU A 100 -16.64 5.61 -10.78
C GLU A 100 -15.85 5.69 -9.46
N LEU A 101 -15.18 4.58 -9.12
CA LEU A 101 -14.13 4.57 -8.11
C LEU A 101 -12.79 4.86 -8.75
N MET A 102 -12.08 5.82 -8.20
CA MET A 102 -10.67 6.06 -8.49
C MET A 102 -9.84 5.67 -7.27
N VAL A 103 -8.85 4.79 -7.45
CA VAL A 103 -7.85 4.46 -6.44
C VAL A 103 -6.50 4.95 -6.92
N ALA A 104 -5.85 5.81 -6.13
CA ALA A 104 -4.56 6.40 -6.46
C ALA A 104 -3.53 6.04 -5.39
N LEU A 105 -2.38 5.52 -5.83
CA LEU A 105 -1.16 5.61 -5.02
C LEU A 105 -0.65 7.05 -5.12
N THR A 106 -0.13 7.60 -4.02
CA THR A 106 0.43 8.95 -3.98
C THR A 106 1.73 8.92 -3.19
N ARG A 107 2.74 9.64 -3.67
CA ARG A 107 4.03 9.86 -3.00
C ARG A 107 4.45 11.30 -3.25
N PHE A 108 4.86 11.99 -2.20
CA PHE A 108 5.34 13.36 -2.34
C PHE A 108 6.63 13.40 -3.17
N GLY A 109 6.65 14.21 -4.23
CA GLY A 109 7.82 14.40 -5.09
C GLY A 109 7.96 13.41 -6.26
N GLU A 110 7.01 12.48 -6.45
CA GLU A 110 6.91 11.67 -7.67
C GLU A 110 5.74 12.14 -8.55
N GLU A 111 5.99 12.35 -9.85
CA GLU A 111 5.02 12.98 -10.77
C GLU A 111 3.83 12.09 -11.15
N SER A 112 3.90 10.77 -10.97
CA SER A 112 2.83 9.87 -11.39
C SER A 112 2.92 8.53 -10.68
N ALA A 113 2.23 8.43 -9.56
CA ALA A 113 1.95 7.13 -8.98
C ALA A 113 0.72 6.50 -9.69
N PRO A 114 0.65 5.17 -9.81
CA PRO A 114 -0.43 4.50 -10.52
C PRO A 114 -1.82 4.88 -9.99
N GLU A 115 -2.73 5.21 -10.91
CA GLU A 115 -4.17 5.31 -10.62
C GLU A 115 -4.94 4.18 -11.31
N THR A 116 -6.07 3.80 -10.73
CA THR A 116 -6.98 2.81 -11.31
C THR A 116 -8.40 3.28 -11.14
N ARG A 117 -9.15 3.24 -12.26
CA ARG A 117 -10.57 3.59 -12.32
C ARG A 117 -11.39 2.34 -12.53
N VAL A 118 -12.45 2.19 -11.74
CA VAL A 118 -13.37 1.04 -11.79
C VAL A 118 -14.80 1.53 -11.61
N GLU A 119 -15.69 1.08 -12.48
CA GLU A 119 -17.13 1.30 -12.31
C GLU A 119 -17.71 0.30 -11.31
N ILE A 120 -18.53 0.78 -10.37
CA ILE A 120 -19.23 -0.09 -9.42
C ILE A 120 -20.33 -0.87 -10.13
N PRO A 121 -20.37 -2.21 -9.98
CA PRO A 121 -21.38 -3.05 -10.63
C PRO A 121 -22.80 -2.85 -10.09
#